data_AF-A0A1F6EJG3-F1
#
_entry.id   AF-A0A1F6EJG3-F1
#
_cell.length_a   1.000
_cell.length_b   1.000
_cell.length_c   1.000
_cell.angle_alpha   90.00
_cell.angle_beta   90.00
_cell.angle_gamma   90.00
#
_symmetry.space_group_name_H-M   'P 1'
#
loop_
_entity.id
_entity.type
_entity.pdbx_description
1 polymer ?
#
loop_
_entity_poly.entity_id
_entity_poly.type
_entity_poly.pdbx_seq_one_letter_code
_entity_poly.pdbx_strand_id
1 'polypeptide(L)'
;MKKSQIFSLDFVFSMVVLVLILSILGSTWLNLQNSLAQQENRRRAVENSAAATDFLVSSQGFPEDWQNSANLSLSSVSNIGLKGTKGVSLAKLLALANVSTDYYALKDKMGLAKYHFRLVVSENFSNSSVMLSGIARQPVAYFASDSRVFFNALTVSGEVWDYYWGQGVLGAPNWGSSRNQYSGVKDAAFNQMLASQDSYNTIVVESPEFPYADANATLLKQFLEKGGTVVYLAGNGESELLVQNLGLNFRKSGLSVDGVVQKKGFFLQNSSVGANVSSGGRWVAFSPNGLAPEIFVSNSTNSSEALAVSWNYGLGKVYFISDFQADFNGIPGENVFNVVGWKLEYGVAPYANASFVFPQTRFSFVEGDRRIPAAITLVLWND
;
A
#
# COMPACT_ATOMS: atom_id res chain seq x y z
N MET A 1 -90.16 13.15 -1.99
CA MET A 1 -89.05 12.23 -2.32
C MET A 1 -87.83 12.92 -2.97
N LYS A 2 -87.98 13.83 -3.94
CA LYS A 2 -86.83 14.50 -4.62
C LYS A 2 -85.86 15.29 -3.70
N LYS A 3 -86.35 15.93 -2.62
CA LYS A 3 -85.51 16.71 -1.69
C LYS A 3 -84.59 15.84 -0.81
N SER A 4 -85.05 14.65 -0.41
CA SER A 4 -84.26 13.72 0.41
C SER A 4 -83.11 13.09 -0.38
N GLN A 5 -83.30 12.87 -1.69
CA GLN A 5 -82.27 12.34 -2.59
C GLN A 5 -81.14 13.35 -2.83
N ILE A 6 -81.47 14.64 -2.95
CA ILE A 6 -80.48 15.71 -3.10
C ILE A 6 -79.64 15.82 -1.82
N PHE A 7 -80.28 15.75 -0.64
CA PHE A 7 -79.58 15.79 0.63
C PHE A 7 -78.66 14.57 0.84
N SER A 8 -79.11 13.36 0.50
CA SER A 8 -78.27 12.16 0.60
C SER A 8 -77.10 12.18 -0.40
N LEU A 9 -77.29 12.75 -1.60
CA LEU A 9 -76.23 12.87 -2.60
C LEU A 9 -75.15 13.85 -2.13
N ASP A 10 -75.55 14.99 -1.57
CA ASP A 10 -74.64 16.02 -1.06
C ASP A 10 -73.84 15.52 0.16
N PHE A 11 -74.50 14.75 1.03
CA PHE A 11 -73.83 14.05 2.14
C PHE A 11 -72.81 13.02 1.65
N VAL A 12 -73.17 12.18 0.66
CA VAL A 12 -72.24 11.18 0.10
C VAL A 12 -71.05 11.86 -0.58
N PHE A 13 -71.29 12.92 -1.36
CA PHE A 13 -70.22 13.66 -2.03
C PHE A 13 -69.25 14.32 -1.03
N SER A 14 -69.80 14.94 0.03
CA SER A 14 -69.02 15.50 1.13
C SER A 14 -68.19 14.43 1.85
N MET A 15 -68.75 13.24 2.07
CA MET A 15 -68.05 12.11 2.67
C MET A 15 -66.90 11.60 1.79
N VAL A 16 -67.10 11.52 0.47
CA VAL A 16 -66.06 11.13 -0.49
C VAL A 16 -64.91 12.14 -0.51
N VAL A 17 -65.22 13.43 -0.54
CA VAL A 17 -64.22 14.51 -0.48
C VAL A 17 -63.44 14.44 0.84
N LEU A 18 -64.13 14.21 1.97
CA LEU A 18 -63.48 14.05 3.27
C LEU A 18 -62.51 12.85 3.29
N VAL A 19 -62.93 11.69 2.79
CA VAL A 19 -62.08 10.49 2.71
C VAL A 19 -60.85 10.77 1.83
N LEU A 20 -61.03 11.45 0.69
CA LEU A 20 -59.95 11.79 -0.22
C LEU A 20 -58.94 12.75 0.43
N ILE A 21 -59.41 13.77 1.14
CA ILE A 21 -58.55 14.68 1.93
C ILE A 21 -57.81 13.90 3.01
N LEU A 22 -58.47 13.01 3.75
CA LEU A 22 -57.85 12.19 4.78
C LEU A 22 -56.80 11.23 4.20
N SER A 23 -57.03 10.66 3.02
CA SER A 23 -56.04 9.83 2.32
C SER A 23 -54.81 10.63 1.91
N ILE A 24 -54.99 11.85 1.39
CA ILE A 24 -53.87 12.76 1.05
C ILE A 24 -53.09 13.15 2.31
N LEU A 25 -53.79 13.53 3.39
CA LEU A 25 -53.18 13.87 4.67
C LEU A 25 -52.42 12.67 5.28
N GLY A 26 -52.99 11.46 5.22
CA GLY A 26 -52.34 10.25 5.68
C GLY A 26 -51.06 9.92 4.90
N SER A 27 -51.12 10.01 3.56
CA SER A 27 -49.96 9.78 2.69
C SER A 27 -48.85 10.81 2.90
N THR A 28 -49.21 12.09 2.97
CA THR A 28 -48.25 13.18 3.23
C THR A 28 -47.62 13.05 4.63
N TRP A 29 -48.40 12.67 5.64
CA TRP A 29 -47.89 12.40 6.98
C TRP A 29 -46.87 11.25 7.01
N LEU A 30 -47.16 10.13 6.35
CA LEU A 30 -46.22 9.00 6.25
C LEU A 30 -44.92 9.40 5.53
N ASN A 31 -45.03 10.16 4.43
CA ASN A 31 -43.87 10.67 3.70
C ASN A 31 -43.03 11.63 4.56
N LEU A 32 -43.68 12.49 5.35
CA LEU A 32 -43.00 13.38 6.30
C LEU A 32 -42.27 12.60 7.39
N GLN A 33 -42.90 11.57 7.98
CA GLN A 33 -42.25 10.74 8.98
C GLN A 33 -41.04 9.99 8.41
N ASN A 34 -41.17 9.41 7.21
CA ASN A 34 -40.07 8.73 6.53
C ASN A 34 -38.92 9.70 6.20
N SER A 35 -39.23 10.91 5.73
CA SER A 35 -38.25 11.96 5.43
C SER A 35 -37.49 12.38 6.70
N LEU A 36 -38.20 12.61 7.81
CA LEU A 36 -37.59 12.95 9.09
C LEU A 36 -36.68 11.83 9.62
N ALA A 37 -37.12 10.57 9.54
CA ALA A 37 -36.32 9.42 9.94
C ALA A 37 -35.03 9.29 9.08
N GLN A 38 -35.13 9.52 7.77
CA GLN A 38 -33.97 9.52 6.87
C GLN A 38 -33.00 10.66 7.19
N GLN A 39 -33.51 11.87 7.46
CA GLN A 39 -32.67 13.02 7.84
C GLN A 39 -31.93 12.76 9.15
N GLU A 40 -32.60 12.22 10.16
CA GLU A 40 -31.97 11.89 11.44
C GLU A 40 -30.91 10.80 11.29
N ASN A 41 -31.17 9.77 10.48
CA ASN A 41 -30.19 8.72 10.20
C ASN A 41 -28.95 9.28 9.46
N ARG A 42 -29.16 10.19 8.51
CA ARG A 42 -28.07 10.90 7.81
C ARG A 42 -27.26 11.77 8.77
N ARG A 43 -27.93 12.53 9.65
CA ARG A 43 -27.27 13.37 10.67
C ARG A 43 -26.38 12.53 11.58
N ARG A 44 -26.90 11.42 12.11
CA ARG A 44 -26.14 10.48 12.94
C ARG A 44 -24.96 9.85 12.20
N ALA A 45 -25.12 9.52 10.92
CA ALA A 45 -24.02 8.99 10.12
C ALA A 45 -22.89 10.02 9.96
N VAL A 46 -23.21 11.30 9.75
CA VAL A 46 -22.22 12.38 9.71
C VAL A 46 -21.51 12.54 11.05
N GLU A 47 -22.26 12.61 12.15
CA GLU A 47 -21.71 12.74 13.51
C GLU A 47 -20.79 11.55 13.86
N ASN A 48 -21.22 10.31 13.57
CA ASN A 48 -20.43 9.11 13.80
C ASN A 48 -19.20 9.04 12.90
N SER A 49 -19.31 9.44 11.63
CA SER A 49 -18.17 9.50 10.71
C SER A 49 -17.11 10.47 11.20
N ALA A 50 -17.52 11.66 11.64
CA ALA A 50 -16.62 12.66 12.19
C ALA A 50 -15.94 12.12 13.47
N ALA A 51 -16.72 11.60 14.42
CA ALA A 51 -16.19 11.05 15.66
C ALA A 51 -15.23 9.87 15.45
N ALA A 52 -15.56 8.94 14.54
CA ALA A 52 -14.70 7.81 14.21
C ALA A 52 -13.41 8.26 13.54
N THR A 53 -13.48 9.21 12.60
CA THR A 53 -12.28 9.76 11.94
C THR A 53 -11.40 10.51 12.94
N ASP A 54 -11.99 11.32 13.81
CA ASP A 54 -11.28 12.03 14.86
C ASP A 54 -10.59 11.05 15.81
N PHE A 55 -11.31 10.01 16.25
CA PHE A 55 -10.74 8.98 17.11
C PHE A 55 -9.59 8.24 16.41
N LEU A 56 -9.77 7.82 15.16
CA LEU A 56 -8.74 7.13 14.39
C LEU A 56 -7.44 7.95 14.31
N VAL A 57 -7.53 9.25 14.05
CA VAL A 57 -6.33 10.09 13.87
C VAL A 57 -5.74 10.55 15.20
N SER A 58 -6.56 10.77 16.23
CA SER A 58 -6.14 11.36 17.51
C SER A 58 -5.87 10.37 18.64
N SER A 59 -6.29 9.12 18.49
CA SER A 59 -6.09 8.04 19.47
C SER A 59 -5.03 7.05 18.99
N GLN A 60 -4.26 6.51 19.94
CA GLN A 60 -3.34 5.41 19.67
C GLN A 60 -4.06 4.05 19.56
N GLY A 61 -5.33 3.96 19.98
CA GLY A 61 -6.02 2.69 20.12
C GLY A 61 -5.73 2.03 21.46
N PHE A 62 -6.41 0.92 21.75
CA PHE A 62 -6.19 0.12 22.96
C PHE A 62 -6.22 -1.38 22.65
N PRO A 63 -5.14 -2.11 22.98
CA PRO A 63 -3.87 -1.62 23.55
C PRO A 63 -3.11 -0.68 22.61
N GLU A 64 -2.21 0.17 23.12
CA GLU A 64 -1.48 1.18 22.33
C GLU A 64 -0.68 0.57 21.17
N ASP A 65 -0.18 -0.65 21.37
CA ASP A 65 0.67 -1.42 20.48
C ASP A 65 -0.09 -2.53 19.74
N TRP A 66 -1.40 -2.38 19.55
CA TRP A 66 -2.26 -3.39 18.92
C TRP A 66 -1.69 -3.95 17.60
N GLN A 67 -0.94 -3.14 16.83
CA GLN A 67 -0.28 -3.55 15.58
C GLN A 67 0.80 -4.64 15.73
N ASN A 68 1.38 -4.80 16.92
CA ASN A 68 2.48 -5.74 17.19
C ASN A 68 1.98 -7.15 17.56
N SER A 69 0.68 -7.33 17.71
CA SER A 69 0.06 -8.62 18.00
C SER A 69 0.22 -9.50 16.76
N ALA A 70 1.23 -10.37 16.75
CA ALA A 70 1.67 -11.17 15.59
C ALA A 70 0.56 -12.00 14.92
N ASN A 71 -0.55 -12.20 15.62
CA ASN A 71 -1.84 -12.69 15.12
C ASN A 71 -2.92 -11.76 15.68
N LEU A 72 -3.32 -10.72 14.95
CA LEU A 72 -4.42 -9.83 15.34
C LEU A 72 -5.74 -10.61 15.38
N SER A 73 -5.95 -11.40 16.42
CA SER A 73 -7.29 -11.71 16.86
C SER A 73 -7.86 -10.40 17.37
N LEU A 74 -8.79 -9.82 16.61
CA LEU A 74 -9.54 -8.62 17.01
C LEU A 74 -10.21 -8.77 18.38
N SER A 75 -10.29 -9.98 18.93
CA SER A 75 -10.73 -10.27 20.30
C SER A 75 -9.97 -9.49 21.39
N SER A 76 -8.67 -9.25 21.25
CA SER A 76 -7.86 -8.56 22.26
C SER A 76 -7.81 -7.04 22.06
N VAL A 77 -8.28 -6.55 20.92
CA VAL A 77 -8.30 -5.11 20.58
C VAL A 77 -9.65 -4.54 20.99
N SER A 78 -9.63 -3.50 21.83
CA SER A 78 -10.87 -2.82 22.24
C SER A 78 -11.27 -1.74 21.24
N ASN A 79 -10.30 -0.97 20.77
CA ASN A 79 -10.53 0.07 19.78
C ASN A 79 -9.29 0.31 18.91
N ILE A 80 -9.55 0.76 17.68
CA ILE A 80 -8.52 1.03 16.68
C ILE A 80 -8.22 2.51 16.65
N GLY A 81 -6.96 2.86 16.85
CA GLY A 81 -6.45 4.22 16.67
C GLY A 81 -5.13 4.17 15.92
N LEU A 82 -4.88 5.17 15.10
CA LEU A 82 -3.75 5.25 14.18
C LEU A 82 -2.66 6.20 14.67
N LYS A 83 -2.88 6.95 15.76
CA LYS A 83 -1.89 7.88 16.28
C LYS A 83 -0.60 7.16 16.67
N GLY A 84 0.50 7.71 16.20
CA GLY A 84 1.87 7.45 16.62
C GLY A 84 2.37 8.52 17.59
N THR A 85 3.64 8.90 17.47
CA THR A 85 4.28 9.85 18.38
C THR A 85 3.99 11.30 17.99
N LYS A 86 3.99 11.63 16.70
CA LYS A 86 3.84 13.01 16.16
C LYS A 86 2.92 13.06 14.94
N GLY A 87 2.19 11.98 14.65
CA GLY A 87 1.29 11.86 13.51
C GLY A 87 0.56 10.51 13.53
N VAL A 88 0.16 10.02 12.36
CA VAL A 88 -0.40 8.69 12.15
C VAL A 88 0.71 7.67 11.93
N SER A 89 0.74 6.58 12.68
CA SER A 89 1.72 5.50 12.55
C SER A 89 1.50 4.69 11.27
N LEU A 90 2.53 4.62 10.43
CA LEU A 90 2.56 3.77 9.24
C LEU A 90 2.46 2.28 9.60
N ALA A 91 3.08 1.86 10.70
CA ALA A 91 2.99 0.47 11.16
C ALA A 91 1.54 0.07 11.48
N LYS A 92 0.75 0.99 12.06
CA LYS A 92 -0.67 0.79 12.35
C LYS A 92 -1.52 0.76 11.09
N LEU A 93 -1.25 1.65 10.14
CA LEU A 93 -1.88 1.60 8.82
C LEU A 93 -1.62 0.26 8.13
N LEU A 94 -0.37 -0.19 8.08
CA LEU A 94 -0.02 -1.48 7.47
C LEU A 94 -0.66 -2.67 8.21
N ALA A 95 -0.79 -2.59 9.53
CA ALA A 95 -1.52 -3.61 10.29
C ALA A 95 -3.01 -3.68 9.95
N LEU A 96 -3.65 -2.56 9.55
CA LEU A 96 -5.03 -2.60 9.03
C LEU A 96 -5.15 -3.46 7.76
N ALA A 97 -4.11 -3.53 6.92
CA ALA A 97 -4.13 -4.39 5.73
C ALA A 97 -4.33 -5.85 6.13
N ASN A 98 -3.59 -6.30 7.14
CA ASN A 98 -3.65 -7.67 7.63
C ASN A 98 -4.99 -7.99 8.31
N VAL A 99 -5.54 -7.01 9.04
CA VAL A 99 -6.83 -7.14 9.76
C VAL A 99 -8.04 -7.01 8.83
N SER A 100 -7.90 -6.34 7.68
CA SER A 100 -9.00 -6.10 6.73
C SER A 100 -9.69 -7.37 6.22
N THR A 101 -9.05 -8.54 6.40
CA THR A 101 -9.64 -9.86 6.13
C THR A 101 -10.87 -10.16 7.00
N ASP A 102 -11.00 -9.55 8.18
CA ASP A 102 -12.20 -9.57 9.02
C ASP A 102 -12.84 -8.17 9.12
N TYR A 103 -13.35 -7.71 7.97
CA TYR A 103 -13.96 -6.40 7.79
C TYR A 103 -15.07 -6.09 8.83
N TYR A 104 -15.90 -7.08 9.17
CA TYR A 104 -17.02 -6.88 10.09
C TYR A 104 -16.55 -6.70 11.52
N ALA A 105 -15.57 -7.48 11.98
CA ALA A 105 -15.02 -7.28 13.31
C ALA A 105 -14.23 -5.96 13.39
N LEU A 106 -13.51 -5.57 12.34
CA LEU A 106 -12.82 -4.28 12.29
C LEU A 106 -13.80 -3.09 12.41
N LYS A 107 -14.91 -3.17 11.66
CA LYS A 107 -16.01 -2.20 11.71
C LYS A 107 -16.59 -2.08 13.12
N ASP A 108 -16.76 -3.19 13.85
CA ASP A 108 -17.22 -3.18 15.24
C ASP A 108 -16.22 -2.46 16.17
N LYS A 109 -14.92 -2.76 16.05
CA LYS A 109 -13.86 -2.11 16.86
C LYS A 109 -13.66 -0.62 16.56
N MET A 110 -14.10 -0.16 15.40
CA MET A 110 -14.12 1.26 15.05
C MET A 110 -15.39 1.98 15.52
N GLY A 111 -16.34 1.27 16.16
CA GLY A 111 -17.64 1.81 16.55
C GLY A 111 -18.58 2.05 15.37
N LEU A 112 -18.30 1.41 14.24
CA LEU A 112 -18.98 1.62 12.96
C LEU A 112 -19.96 0.51 12.61
N ALA A 113 -20.34 -0.37 13.55
CA ALA A 113 -21.16 -1.57 13.32
C ALA A 113 -22.44 -1.36 12.45
N LYS A 114 -23.02 -0.16 12.42
CA LYS A 114 -24.20 0.19 11.62
C LYS A 114 -23.92 0.64 10.19
N TYR A 115 -22.67 0.93 9.84
CA TYR A 115 -22.28 1.54 8.56
C TYR A 115 -21.16 0.75 7.90
N HIS A 116 -21.14 0.69 6.59
CA HIS A 116 -19.95 0.26 5.89
C HIS A 116 -18.91 1.36 5.85
N PHE A 117 -17.64 0.99 5.73
CA PHE A 117 -16.54 1.95 5.72
C PHE A 117 -15.46 1.65 4.68
N ARG A 118 -14.81 2.73 4.24
CA ARG A 118 -13.59 2.73 3.45
C ARG A 118 -12.65 3.75 4.07
N LEU A 119 -11.44 3.35 4.40
CA LEU A 119 -10.39 4.26 4.82
C LEU A 119 -9.41 4.44 3.65
N VAL A 120 -9.18 5.68 3.23
CA VAL A 120 -8.25 6.03 2.17
C VAL A 120 -7.23 7.02 2.72
N VAL A 121 -5.95 6.74 2.54
CA VAL A 121 -4.86 7.68 2.83
C VAL A 121 -4.30 8.24 1.52
N SER A 122 -4.29 9.56 1.36
CA SER A 122 -3.85 10.24 0.12
C SER A 122 -2.78 11.31 0.36
N GLU A 123 -1.91 11.50 -0.62
CA GLU A 123 -0.72 12.36 -0.55
C GLU A 123 -1.02 13.87 -0.70
N ASN A 124 -2.27 14.24 -0.99
CA ASN A 124 -2.65 15.64 -1.23
C ASN A 124 -4.12 15.95 -0.92
N PHE A 125 -4.41 17.25 -0.81
CA PHE A 125 -5.75 17.86 -0.70
C PHE A 125 -6.66 17.60 -1.93
N SER A 126 -6.13 16.97 -2.99
CA SER A 126 -6.86 16.49 -4.16
C SER A 126 -7.18 15.01 -4.01
N ASN A 127 -8.45 14.63 -4.22
CA ASN A 127 -9.00 13.28 -4.09
C ASN A 127 -8.40 12.18 -5.02
N SER A 128 -7.24 12.40 -5.65
CA SER A 128 -6.76 11.61 -6.80
C SER A 128 -5.44 10.86 -6.62
N SER A 129 -4.64 11.10 -5.57
CA SER A 129 -3.37 10.38 -5.36
C SER A 129 -3.38 9.59 -4.05
N VAL A 130 -3.71 8.30 -4.13
CA VAL A 130 -3.62 7.36 -3.01
C VAL A 130 -2.14 7.19 -2.64
N MET A 131 -1.83 7.26 -1.34
CA MET A 131 -0.47 7.01 -0.88
C MET A 131 -0.10 5.56 -1.08
N LEU A 132 1.11 5.34 -1.61
CA LEU A 132 1.77 4.05 -1.63
C LEU A 132 2.76 3.98 -0.49
N SER A 133 2.82 2.83 0.15
CA SER A 133 3.72 2.62 1.27
C SER A 133 4.80 1.61 0.91
N GLY A 134 5.78 2.01 0.10
CA GLY A 134 6.91 1.16 -0.33
C GLY A 134 8.27 1.71 0.08
N ILE A 135 9.32 0.89 -0.08
CA ILE A 135 10.71 1.34 0.09
C ILE A 135 11.18 2.26 -1.05
N ALA A 136 10.58 2.14 -2.23
CA ALA A 136 10.81 3.04 -3.35
C ALA A 136 10.17 4.40 -3.06
N ARG A 137 10.84 5.44 -3.55
CA ARG A 137 10.41 6.84 -3.46
C ARG A 137 10.43 7.42 -4.85
N GLN A 138 9.26 7.88 -5.31
CA GLN A 138 9.15 8.65 -6.55
C GLN A 138 10.01 9.93 -6.51
N PRO A 139 10.61 10.34 -7.65
CA PRO A 139 10.65 9.59 -8.90
C PRO A 139 11.62 8.40 -8.84
N VAL A 140 11.23 7.27 -9.44
CA VAL A 140 12.03 6.04 -9.51
C VAL A 140 12.73 5.94 -10.87
N ALA A 141 14.03 5.65 -10.88
CA ALA A 141 14.72 5.20 -12.09
C ALA A 141 14.79 3.68 -12.10
N TYR A 142 14.24 3.03 -13.13
CA TYR A 142 14.28 1.58 -13.28
C TYR A 142 15.20 1.20 -14.43
N PHE A 143 16.20 0.39 -14.11
CA PHE A 143 17.11 -0.21 -15.08
C PHE A 143 16.84 -1.71 -15.21
N ALA A 144 16.75 -2.20 -16.44
CA ALA A 144 16.65 -3.63 -16.75
C ALA A 144 17.32 -3.95 -18.08
N SER A 145 17.81 -5.18 -18.27
CA SER A 145 18.34 -5.66 -19.56
C SER A 145 17.85 -7.02 -20.02
N ASP A 146 17.76 -8.00 -19.13
CA ASP A 146 17.46 -9.40 -19.50
C ASP A 146 16.36 -10.02 -18.62
N SER A 147 15.80 -9.23 -17.70
CA SER A 147 14.66 -9.60 -16.87
C SER A 147 13.75 -8.39 -16.69
N ARG A 148 12.44 -8.64 -16.58
CA ARG A 148 11.39 -7.61 -16.47
C ARG A 148 10.32 -7.97 -15.45
N VAL A 149 10.72 -8.68 -14.42
CA VAL A 149 9.82 -9.10 -13.36
C VAL A 149 9.29 -7.87 -12.62
N PHE A 150 10.16 -6.92 -12.30
CA PHE A 150 9.78 -5.73 -11.53
C PHE A 150 8.94 -4.73 -12.32
N PHE A 151 9.05 -4.75 -13.65
CA PHE A 151 8.31 -3.89 -14.57
C PHE A 151 6.79 -3.88 -14.28
N ASN A 152 6.21 -5.06 -14.00
CA ASN A 152 4.78 -5.18 -13.71
C ASN A 152 4.42 -4.44 -12.42
N ALA A 153 5.24 -4.56 -11.37
CA ALA A 153 5.02 -3.87 -10.10
C ALA A 153 5.00 -2.35 -10.31
N LEU A 154 5.96 -1.79 -11.05
CA LEU A 154 5.98 -0.34 -11.36
C LEU A 154 4.76 0.10 -12.18
N THR A 155 4.41 -0.65 -13.22
CA THR A 155 3.31 -0.29 -14.13
C THR A 155 1.97 -0.17 -13.41
N VAL A 156 1.71 -1.02 -12.41
CA VAL A 156 0.45 -1.02 -11.65
C VAL A 156 0.51 -0.21 -10.35
N SER A 157 1.71 0.18 -9.90
CA SER A 157 1.87 0.91 -8.64
C SER A 157 1.25 2.30 -8.67
N GLY A 158 1.41 3.03 -9.78
CA GLY A 158 1.11 4.45 -9.87
C GLY A 158 2.27 5.36 -9.44
N GLU A 159 3.45 4.79 -9.15
CA GLU A 159 4.69 5.54 -8.95
C GLU A 159 5.03 6.36 -10.21
N VAL A 160 5.70 7.51 -10.02
CA VAL A 160 6.34 8.24 -11.12
C VAL A 160 7.70 7.63 -11.39
N TRP A 161 7.93 7.09 -12.58
CA TRP A 161 9.18 6.39 -12.90
C TRP A 161 9.68 6.63 -14.32
N ASP A 162 11.00 6.53 -14.49
CA ASP A 162 11.71 6.55 -15.78
C ASP A 162 12.31 5.18 -16.06
N TYR A 163 12.34 4.77 -17.33
CA TYR A 163 12.81 3.45 -17.75
C TYR A 163 14.11 3.53 -18.57
N TYR A 164 15.14 2.86 -18.08
CA TYR A 164 16.42 2.65 -18.75
C TYR A 164 16.56 1.19 -19.17
N TRP A 165 16.42 0.93 -20.47
CA TRP A 165 16.59 -0.40 -21.03
C TRP A 165 18.01 -0.61 -21.55
N GLY A 166 18.75 -1.51 -20.90
CA GLY A 166 19.98 -2.08 -21.44
C GLY A 166 19.63 -3.13 -22.49
N GLN A 167 20.01 -2.94 -23.74
CA GLN A 167 19.76 -3.90 -24.79
C GLN A 167 20.49 -5.22 -24.49
N GLY A 168 19.72 -6.22 -24.06
CA GLY A 168 20.17 -7.58 -23.83
C GLY A 168 19.76 -8.54 -24.94
N VAL A 169 19.50 -9.80 -24.57
CA VAL A 169 19.04 -10.84 -25.50
C VAL A 169 17.55 -10.66 -25.84
N LEU A 170 16.80 -10.03 -24.93
CA LEU A 170 15.39 -9.74 -25.12
C LEU A 170 15.18 -8.50 -26.01
N GLY A 171 14.19 -8.57 -26.90
CA GLY A 171 13.76 -7.43 -27.71
C GLY A 171 13.27 -6.24 -26.88
N ALA A 172 13.21 -5.06 -27.50
CA ALA A 172 12.84 -3.80 -26.85
C ALA A 172 11.57 -3.94 -25.98
N PRO A 173 11.55 -3.36 -24.78
CA PRO A 173 10.47 -3.59 -23.84
C PRO A 173 9.23 -2.77 -24.19
N ASN A 174 8.08 -3.18 -23.63
CA ASN A 174 6.99 -2.24 -23.43
C ASN A 174 7.47 -1.15 -22.46
N TRP A 175 7.19 0.11 -22.78
CA TRP A 175 7.60 1.24 -21.96
C TRP A 175 6.66 1.52 -20.79
N GLY A 176 5.50 0.87 -20.74
CA GLY A 176 4.54 0.99 -19.65
C GLY A 176 4.08 2.43 -19.43
N SER A 177 3.95 2.83 -18.17
CA SER A 177 3.62 4.19 -17.74
C SER A 177 4.84 5.08 -17.49
N SER A 178 6.04 4.68 -17.96
CA SER A 178 7.26 5.45 -17.73
C SER A 178 7.19 6.85 -18.35
N ARG A 179 7.69 7.85 -17.62
CA ARG A 179 7.72 9.25 -18.04
C ARG A 179 8.81 9.48 -19.09
N ASN A 180 10.04 9.07 -18.79
CA ASN A 180 11.16 9.10 -19.74
C ASN A 180 11.65 7.68 -20.06
N GLN A 181 12.10 7.50 -21.30
CA GLN A 181 12.50 6.20 -21.84
C GLN A 181 13.89 6.34 -22.47
N TYR A 182 14.79 5.44 -22.09
CA TYR A 182 16.12 5.34 -22.68
C TYR A 182 16.40 3.90 -23.08
N SER A 183 17.05 3.72 -24.23
CA SER A 183 17.49 2.42 -24.74
C SER A 183 18.91 2.55 -25.26
N GLY A 184 19.78 1.62 -24.89
CA GLY A 184 21.15 1.58 -25.37
C GLY A 184 21.85 0.30 -24.94
N VAL A 185 23.15 0.17 -25.23
CA VAL A 185 23.96 -0.94 -24.68
C VAL A 185 23.91 -0.91 -23.15
N LYS A 186 23.99 -2.09 -22.51
CA LYS A 186 23.66 -2.27 -21.07
C LYS A 186 24.36 -1.28 -20.14
N ASP A 187 25.68 -1.19 -20.23
CA ASP A 187 26.53 -0.28 -19.45
C ASP A 187 26.24 1.20 -19.78
N ALA A 188 26.08 1.55 -21.05
CA ALA A 188 25.77 2.92 -21.48
C ALA A 188 24.41 3.39 -20.95
N ALA A 189 23.38 2.53 -20.98
CA ALA A 189 22.06 2.83 -20.45
C ALA A 189 22.07 2.98 -18.93
N PHE A 190 22.81 2.11 -18.23
CA PHE A 190 22.97 2.23 -16.80
C PHE A 190 23.72 3.50 -16.40
N ASN A 191 24.80 3.84 -17.11
CA ASN A 191 25.59 5.04 -16.84
C ASN A 191 24.83 6.32 -17.17
N GLN A 192 23.95 6.31 -18.18
CA GLN A 192 23.05 7.42 -18.46
C GLN A 192 22.04 7.66 -17.33
N MET A 193 21.51 6.58 -16.74
CA MET A 193 20.67 6.66 -15.54
C MET A 193 21.42 7.30 -14.39
N LEU A 194 22.64 6.83 -14.11
CA LEU A 194 23.46 7.39 -13.03
C LEU A 194 23.85 8.85 -13.27
N ALA A 195 24.10 9.25 -14.51
CA ALA A 195 24.35 10.66 -14.86
C ALA A 195 23.13 11.56 -14.54
N SER A 196 21.94 10.98 -14.49
CA SER A 196 20.68 11.67 -14.19
C SER A 196 20.22 11.47 -12.73
N GLN A 197 21.08 10.92 -11.85
CA GLN A 197 20.75 10.51 -10.48
C GLN A 197 20.03 11.58 -9.63
N ASP A 198 20.31 12.87 -9.86
CA ASP A 198 19.72 13.98 -9.10
C ASP A 198 18.21 14.18 -9.42
N SER A 199 17.68 13.50 -10.44
CA SER A 199 16.26 13.53 -10.82
C SER A 199 15.40 12.49 -10.09
N TYR A 200 16.02 11.63 -9.28
CA TYR A 200 15.39 10.45 -8.69
C TYR A 200 15.62 10.38 -7.18
N ASN A 201 14.69 9.72 -6.48
CA ASN A 201 14.87 9.36 -5.07
C ASN A 201 15.15 7.86 -4.91
N THR A 202 14.89 7.05 -5.93
CA THR A 202 15.17 5.60 -5.92
C THR A 202 15.70 5.13 -7.26
N ILE A 203 16.70 4.26 -7.21
CA ILE A 203 17.21 3.51 -8.36
C ILE A 203 16.88 2.04 -8.13
N VAL A 204 16.18 1.42 -9.08
CA VAL A 204 15.94 -0.01 -9.12
C VAL A 204 16.76 -0.60 -10.26
N VAL A 205 17.59 -1.59 -9.95
CA VAL A 205 18.45 -2.27 -10.91
C VAL A 205 18.04 -3.73 -10.97
N GLU A 206 17.59 -4.18 -12.12
CA GLU A 206 17.19 -5.57 -12.35
C GLU A 206 18.11 -6.24 -13.36
N SER A 207 18.79 -7.30 -12.91
CA SER A 207 19.60 -8.19 -13.75
C SER A 207 20.48 -7.44 -14.76
N PRO A 208 21.40 -6.58 -14.31
CA PRO A 208 22.08 -5.68 -15.22
C PRO A 208 23.01 -6.39 -16.21
N GLU A 209 23.53 -7.57 -15.84
CA GLU A 209 24.30 -8.46 -16.73
C GLU A 209 25.42 -7.77 -17.53
N PHE A 210 26.19 -6.92 -16.85
CA PHE A 210 27.47 -6.39 -17.32
C PHE A 210 28.46 -6.25 -16.14
N PRO A 211 29.79 -6.25 -16.38
CA PRO A 211 30.80 -6.15 -15.34
C PRO A 211 30.70 -4.87 -14.50
N TYR A 212 30.97 -4.96 -13.20
CA TYR A 212 31.01 -3.79 -12.30
C TYR A 212 32.01 -2.71 -12.77
N ALA A 213 33.11 -3.11 -13.40
CA ALA A 213 34.13 -2.18 -13.93
C ALA A 213 33.58 -1.20 -14.98
N ASP A 214 32.50 -1.58 -15.67
CA ASP A 214 31.86 -0.76 -16.71
C ASP A 214 30.79 0.18 -16.12
N ALA A 215 30.44 0.00 -14.84
CA ALA A 215 29.54 0.90 -14.11
C ALA A 215 30.27 2.14 -13.59
N ASN A 216 29.62 3.30 -13.66
CA ASN A 216 30.08 4.51 -12.98
C ASN A 216 29.77 4.42 -11.47
N ALA A 217 30.51 3.57 -10.77
CA ALA A 217 30.33 3.32 -9.34
C ALA A 217 30.49 4.58 -8.48
N THR A 218 31.23 5.58 -8.96
CA THR A 218 31.38 6.87 -8.28
C THR A 218 30.03 7.58 -8.17
N LEU A 219 29.27 7.67 -9.26
CA LEU A 219 27.94 8.28 -9.23
C LEU A 219 26.99 7.45 -8.36
N LEU A 220 26.98 6.12 -8.48
CA LEU A 220 26.14 5.28 -7.63
C LEU A 220 26.41 5.49 -6.13
N LYS A 221 27.67 5.62 -5.73
CA LYS A 221 28.05 5.93 -4.34
C LYS A 221 27.59 7.32 -3.93
N GLN A 222 27.77 8.34 -4.78
CA GLN A 222 27.29 9.70 -4.50
C GLN A 222 25.78 9.74 -4.31
N PHE A 223 25.00 9.01 -5.12
CA PHE A 223 23.55 8.89 -4.95
C PHE A 223 23.18 8.42 -3.54
N LEU A 224 23.83 7.33 -3.09
CA LEU A 224 23.61 6.75 -1.77
C LEU A 224 24.08 7.70 -0.66
N GLU A 225 25.25 8.34 -0.81
CA GLU A 225 25.76 9.30 0.16
C GLU A 225 24.82 10.49 0.40
N LYS A 226 24.08 10.92 -0.64
CA LYS A 226 23.05 11.97 -0.56
C LYS A 226 21.72 11.50 0.05
N GLY A 227 21.56 10.20 0.34
CA GLY A 227 20.33 9.65 0.92
C GLY A 227 19.40 8.95 -0.07
N GLY A 228 19.89 8.59 -1.26
CA GLY A 228 19.13 7.81 -2.24
C GLY A 228 18.88 6.37 -1.78
N THR A 229 17.86 5.73 -2.36
CA THR A 229 17.56 4.30 -2.15
C THR A 229 17.92 3.49 -3.38
N VAL A 230 18.72 2.43 -3.22
CA VAL A 230 19.02 1.48 -4.31
C VAL A 230 18.34 0.15 -4.01
N VAL A 231 17.57 -0.38 -4.96
CA VAL A 231 16.99 -1.72 -4.91
C VAL A 231 17.63 -2.55 -6.02
N TYR A 232 18.38 -3.56 -5.63
CA TYR A 232 19.12 -4.41 -6.54
C TYR A 232 18.51 -5.81 -6.59
N LEU A 233 18.02 -6.19 -7.77
CA LEU A 233 17.45 -7.50 -8.06
C LEU A 233 18.49 -8.30 -8.85
N ALA A 234 19.08 -9.31 -8.22
CA ALA A 234 20.31 -9.95 -8.71
C ALA A 234 20.14 -10.71 -10.03
N GLY A 235 18.96 -11.29 -10.24
CA GLY A 235 18.72 -12.20 -11.36
C GLY A 235 19.67 -13.39 -11.37
N ASN A 236 19.81 -14.00 -12.55
CA ASN A 236 20.66 -15.18 -12.78
C ASN A 236 22.01 -14.86 -13.44
N GLY A 237 22.31 -13.58 -13.64
CA GLY A 237 23.48 -13.11 -14.39
C GLY A 237 24.81 -13.66 -13.89
N GLU A 238 25.78 -13.76 -14.81
CA GLU A 238 27.16 -14.21 -14.54
C GLU A 238 28.10 -13.08 -14.09
N SER A 239 27.71 -11.82 -14.31
CA SER A 239 28.52 -10.65 -13.97
C SER A 239 28.55 -10.38 -12.45
N GLU A 240 29.62 -9.72 -12.01
CA GLU A 240 29.73 -9.17 -10.65
C GLU A 240 28.55 -8.25 -10.35
N LEU A 241 28.09 -8.26 -9.09
CA LEU A 241 26.96 -7.44 -8.69
C LEU A 241 27.39 -5.98 -8.55
N LEU A 242 26.56 -5.05 -9.03
CA LEU A 242 26.87 -3.62 -8.94
C LEU A 242 26.97 -3.12 -7.48
N VAL A 243 26.37 -3.86 -6.55
CA VAL A 243 26.36 -3.59 -5.12
C VAL A 243 27.54 -4.20 -4.35
N GLN A 244 28.43 -4.94 -5.00
CA GLN A 244 29.50 -5.70 -4.34
C GLN A 244 30.53 -4.83 -3.59
N ASN A 245 30.65 -3.56 -3.96
CA ASN A 245 31.56 -2.60 -3.31
C ASN A 245 30.82 -1.56 -2.44
N LEU A 246 29.62 -1.90 -1.99
CA LEU A 246 28.79 -1.04 -1.12
C LEU A 246 28.72 -1.56 0.32
N GLY A 247 29.63 -2.46 0.73
CA GLY A 247 29.85 -2.83 2.14
C GLY A 247 29.60 -4.30 2.47
N LEU A 248 28.68 -4.97 1.77
CA LEU A 248 28.50 -6.41 1.90
C LEU A 248 29.29 -7.17 0.83
N ASN A 249 29.69 -8.39 1.15
CA ASN A 249 30.25 -9.31 0.17
C ASN A 249 29.14 -10.19 -0.41
N PHE A 250 29.36 -10.62 -1.65
CA PHE A 250 28.41 -11.45 -2.38
C PHE A 250 29.13 -12.65 -2.98
N ARG A 251 28.44 -13.77 -3.01
CA ARG A 251 28.91 -14.99 -3.67
C ARG A 251 27.78 -15.57 -4.49
N LYS A 252 28.13 -16.05 -5.68
CA LYS A 252 27.23 -16.85 -6.51
C LYS A 252 27.37 -18.32 -6.13
N SER A 253 26.24 -18.97 -5.84
CA SER A 253 26.12 -20.41 -5.71
C SER A 253 26.00 -21.06 -7.09
N GLY A 254 26.54 -22.26 -7.24
CA GLY A 254 26.37 -23.06 -8.46
C GLY A 254 24.95 -23.60 -8.65
N LEU A 255 24.15 -23.64 -7.58
CA LEU A 255 22.76 -24.10 -7.55
C LEU A 255 21.86 -23.03 -6.93
N SER A 256 20.56 -23.12 -7.19
CA SER A 256 19.54 -22.31 -6.51
C SER A 256 19.62 -22.49 -5.00
N VAL A 257 19.37 -21.41 -4.26
CA VAL A 257 19.50 -21.37 -2.80
C VAL A 257 18.15 -21.01 -2.19
N ASP A 258 17.61 -21.94 -1.39
CA ASP A 258 16.39 -21.72 -0.61
C ASP A 258 16.67 -20.91 0.66
N GLY A 259 15.63 -20.27 1.17
CA GLY A 259 15.71 -19.38 2.31
C GLY A 259 14.71 -19.65 3.43
N VAL A 260 14.88 -18.91 4.51
CA VAL A 260 13.95 -18.85 5.63
C VAL A 260 13.73 -17.39 6.01
N VAL A 261 12.48 -16.99 6.20
CA VAL A 261 12.13 -15.64 6.65
C VAL A 261 12.61 -15.43 8.08
N GLN A 262 13.54 -14.49 8.28
CA GLN A 262 14.10 -14.14 9.59
C GLN A 262 13.35 -12.98 10.24
N LYS A 263 12.91 -12.02 9.42
CA LYS A 263 12.34 -10.77 9.89
C LYS A 263 11.21 -10.33 8.98
N LYS A 264 10.09 -9.94 9.59
CA LYS A 264 9.08 -9.11 8.92
C LYS A 264 9.41 -7.64 9.13
N GLY A 265 8.93 -6.80 8.24
CA GLY A 265 9.02 -5.37 8.45
C GLY A 265 8.45 -4.60 7.27
N PHE A 266 8.82 -3.33 7.20
CA PHE A 266 8.35 -2.47 6.13
C PHE A 266 8.68 -3.02 4.73
N PHE A 267 9.82 -3.67 4.57
CA PHE A 267 10.31 -4.22 3.29
C PHE A 267 9.73 -5.60 2.93
N LEU A 268 9.45 -6.45 3.92
CA LEU A 268 8.96 -7.82 3.71
C LEU A 268 7.72 -8.04 4.57
N GLN A 269 6.56 -8.17 3.94
CA GLN A 269 5.28 -8.44 4.61
C GLN A 269 4.58 -9.67 4.03
N ASN A 270 3.38 -9.99 4.55
CA ASN A 270 2.54 -11.09 4.10
C ASN A 270 3.16 -12.49 4.20
N SER A 271 4.35 -12.64 4.78
CA SER A 271 4.96 -13.93 5.11
C SER A 271 5.21 -14.07 6.61
N SER A 272 5.29 -15.29 7.10
CA SER A 272 5.53 -15.61 8.52
C SER A 272 7.02 -15.74 8.82
N VAL A 273 7.47 -15.27 9.99
CA VAL A 273 8.84 -15.57 10.44
C VAL A 273 8.97 -17.08 10.58
N GLY A 274 10.06 -17.64 10.07
CA GLY A 274 10.28 -19.08 9.95
C GLY A 274 9.65 -19.73 8.73
N ALA A 275 8.92 -18.99 7.88
CA ALA A 275 8.41 -19.54 6.63
C ALA A 275 9.56 -19.92 5.68
N ASN A 276 9.44 -21.06 5.03
CA ASN A 276 10.35 -21.49 3.97
C ASN A 276 10.16 -20.60 2.75
N VAL A 277 11.28 -20.29 2.09
CA VAL A 277 11.32 -19.51 0.85
C VAL A 277 11.98 -20.38 -0.21
N SER A 278 11.22 -20.78 -1.24
CA SER A 278 11.81 -21.45 -2.40
C SER A 278 12.24 -20.40 -3.41
N SER A 279 13.53 -20.34 -3.70
CA SER A 279 14.13 -19.27 -4.52
C SER A 279 14.92 -19.86 -5.68
N GLY A 280 14.70 -19.34 -6.89
CA GLY A 280 15.55 -19.60 -8.05
C GLY A 280 16.88 -18.84 -7.99
N GLY A 281 17.00 -17.87 -7.09
CA GLY A 281 18.17 -17.03 -6.89
C GLY A 281 19.41 -17.83 -6.50
N ARG A 282 20.55 -17.38 -7.03
CA ARG A 282 21.87 -18.00 -6.82
C ARG A 282 22.83 -17.12 -6.01
N TRP A 283 22.50 -15.86 -5.84
CA TRP A 283 23.37 -14.90 -5.16
C TRP A 283 23.03 -14.85 -3.67
N VAL A 284 24.05 -14.95 -2.84
CA VAL A 284 23.94 -14.76 -1.39
C VAL A 284 24.82 -13.59 -0.94
N ALA A 285 24.29 -12.77 -0.06
CA ALA A 285 25.01 -11.68 0.59
C ALA A 285 25.50 -12.12 1.97
N PHE A 286 26.67 -11.66 2.40
CA PHE A 286 27.20 -11.93 3.74
C PHE A 286 28.06 -10.76 4.22
N SER A 287 28.10 -10.57 5.53
CA SER A 287 28.89 -9.50 6.17
C SER A 287 30.21 -10.07 6.69
N PRO A 288 31.37 -9.68 6.14
CA PRO A 288 32.67 -10.18 6.61
C PRO A 288 33.17 -9.42 7.85
N ASN A 289 32.72 -8.18 8.06
CA ASN A 289 33.45 -7.19 8.85
C ASN A 289 32.59 -6.45 9.90
N GLY A 290 31.62 -7.13 10.53
CA GLY A 290 30.87 -6.54 11.64
C GLY A 290 29.87 -5.43 11.25
N LEU A 291 29.63 -5.21 9.95
CA LEU A 291 28.41 -4.55 9.50
C LEU A 291 27.22 -5.39 9.97
N ALA A 292 26.22 -4.74 10.54
CA ALA A 292 24.98 -5.36 11.00
C ALA A 292 23.84 -5.08 10.00
N PRO A 293 23.80 -5.79 8.86
CA PRO A 293 22.70 -5.61 7.92
C PRO A 293 21.39 -6.15 8.51
N GLU A 294 20.27 -5.64 8.02
CA GLU A 294 18.97 -6.23 8.31
C GLU A 294 18.69 -7.38 7.35
N ILE A 295 18.79 -8.60 7.85
CA ILE A 295 18.49 -9.83 7.11
C ILE A 295 16.99 -10.11 7.21
N PHE A 296 16.31 -10.14 6.06
CA PHE A 296 14.88 -10.47 5.97
C PHE A 296 14.65 -11.93 5.61
N VAL A 297 15.48 -12.45 4.70
CA VAL A 297 15.51 -13.86 4.32
C VAL A 297 16.96 -14.33 4.39
N SER A 298 17.23 -15.31 5.25
CA SER A 298 18.54 -15.97 5.29
C SER A 298 18.55 -17.20 4.38
N ASN A 299 19.72 -17.66 3.97
CA ASN A 299 19.90 -18.99 3.39
C ASN A 299 19.46 -20.04 4.43
N SER A 300 18.74 -21.07 3.97
CA SER A 300 18.22 -22.16 4.82
C SER A 300 19.31 -23.04 5.42
N THR A 301 20.48 -23.10 4.78
CA THR A 301 21.64 -23.91 5.20
C THR A 301 22.71 -23.12 5.94
N ASN A 302 22.74 -21.79 5.78
CA ASN A 302 23.69 -20.90 6.44
C ASN A 302 23.02 -19.58 6.80
N SER A 303 22.61 -19.41 8.05
CA SER A 303 21.90 -18.20 8.50
C SER A 303 22.73 -16.90 8.45
N SER A 304 24.06 -17.00 8.28
CA SER A 304 24.94 -15.84 8.09
C SER A 304 24.92 -15.30 6.65
N GLU A 305 24.31 -16.05 5.73
CA GLU A 305 24.10 -15.66 4.34
C GLU A 305 22.66 -15.20 4.15
N ALA A 306 22.46 -14.14 3.39
CA ALA A 306 21.17 -13.52 3.15
C ALA A 306 20.79 -13.55 1.66
N LEU A 307 19.52 -13.88 1.42
CA LEU A 307 18.88 -13.86 0.10
C LEU A 307 18.07 -12.57 -0.09
N ALA A 308 17.60 -11.96 1.00
CA ALA A 308 17.02 -10.63 1.00
C ALA A 308 17.54 -9.85 2.21
N VAL A 309 18.18 -8.71 1.96
CA VAL A 309 18.91 -7.96 2.98
C VAL A 309 18.87 -6.46 2.69
N SER A 310 18.93 -5.65 3.74
CA SER A 310 19.15 -4.20 3.60
C SER A 310 20.25 -3.70 4.53
N TRP A 311 20.96 -2.66 4.10
CA TRP A 311 21.96 -1.99 4.91
C TRP A 311 22.08 -0.52 4.51
N ASN A 312 22.67 0.28 5.41
CA ASN A 312 22.90 1.69 5.16
C ASN A 312 24.25 1.90 4.47
N TYR A 313 24.30 2.86 3.53
CA TYR A 313 25.53 3.34 2.92
C TYR A 313 25.48 4.87 2.86
N GLY A 314 26.37 5.53 3.60
CA GLY A 314 26.26 6.98 3.83
C GLY A 314 24.93 7.33 4.48
N LEU A 315 24.17 8.27 3.89
CA LEU A 315 22.81 8.60 4.32
C LEU A 315 21.73 7.76 3.63
N GLY A 316 22.11 6.95 2.65
CA GLY A 316 21.22 6.17 1.81
C GLY A 316 21.07 4.73 2.28
N LYS A 317 20.25 3.99 1.54
CA LYS A 317 19.90 2.61 1.87
C LYS A 317 19.95 1.73 0.65
N VAL A 318 20.55 0.55 0.80
CA VAL A 318 20.61 -0.47 -0.25
C VAL A 318 19.76 -1.65 0.17
N TYR A 319 18.95 -2.13 -0.75
CA TYR A 319 18.17 -3.35 -0.65
C TYR A 319 18.66 -4.32 -1.71
N PHE A 320 18.95 -5.54 -1.30
CA PHE A 320 19.33 -6.63 -2.19
C PHE A 320 18.28 -7.73 -2.11
N ILE A 321 17.83 -8.20 -3.27
CA ILE A 321 16.92 -9.33 -3.45
C ILE A 321 17.55 -10.29 -4.44
N SER A 322 17.85 -11.51 -4.00
CA SER A 322 18.41 -12.55 -4.85
C SER A 322 17.41 -13.00 -5.93
N ASP A 323 16.16 -13.17 -5.52
CA ASP A 323 15.04 -13.55 -6.39
C ASP A 323 13.75 -12.86 -5.95
N PHE A 324 13.22 -11.98 -6.81
CA PHE A 324 11.99 -11.24 -6.54
C PHE A 324 10.73 -12.10 -6.74
N GLN A 325 10.82 -13.20 -7.50
CA GLN A 325 9.71 -14.13 -7.75
C GLN A 325 9.73 -15.37 -6.86
N ALA A 326 10.59 -15.38 -5.84
CA ALA A 326 10.67 -16.50 -4.89
C ALA A 326 9.30 -16.82 -4.27
N ASP A 327 9.04 -18.09 -3.99
CA ASP A 327 7.82 -18.54 -3.34
C ASP A 327 7.99 -18.52 -1.81
N PHE A 328 7.12 -17.80 -1.11
CA PHE A 328 7.08 -17.69 0.34
C PHE A 328 6.00 -18.59 0.93
N ASN A 329 6.11 -19.90 0.70
CA ASN A 329 5.14 -20.92 1.14
C ASN A 329 3.76 -20.71 0.51
N GLY A 330 3.73 -20.64 -0.83
CA GLY A 330 2.53 -20.43 -1.64
C GLY A 330 2.19 -18.96 -1.92
N ILE A 331 3.02 -18.01 -1.47
CA ILE A 331 2.84 -16.57 -1.72
C ILE A 331 3.97 -16.09 -2.64
N PRO A 332 3.66 -15.61 -3.85
CA PRO A 332 4.67 -15.06 -4.75
C PRO A 332 5.43 -13.88 -4.13
N GLY A 333 6.75 -13.82 -4.34
CA GLY A 333 7.64 -12.82 -3.75
C GLY A 333 7.28 -11.37 -4.09
N GLU A 334 6.76 -11.13 -5.29
CA GLU A 334 6.22 -9.84 -5.73
C GLU A 334 5.06 -9.32 -4.87
N ASN A 335 4.35 -10.20 -4.15
CA ASN A 335 3.30 -9.84 -3.19
C ASN A 335 3.80 -9.73 -1.74
N VAL A 336 5.08 -10.07 -1.50
CA VAL A 336 5.74 -10.10 -0.20
C VAL A 336 6.71 -8.92 -0.06
N PHE A 337 7.47 -8.62 -1.11
CA PHE A 337 8.42 -7.53 -1.14
C PHE A 337 7.74 -6.19 -1.41
N ASN A 338 7.80 -5.31 -0.43
CA ASN A 338 7.13 -4.02 -0.45
C ASN A 338 7.96 -2.92 -1.13
N VAL A 339 8.28 -3.10 -2.42
CA VAL A 339 9.17 -2.17 -3.12
C VAL A 339 8.44 -0.91 -3.56
N VAL A 340 7.45 -1.04 -4.44
CA VAL A 340 6.67 0.09 -4.98
C VAL A 340 5.49 0.52 -4.10
N GLY A 341 5.32 -0.16 -2.97
CA GLY A 341 4.27 0.17 -2.01
C GLY A 341 2.92 -0.42 -2.35
N TRP A 342 2.12 -0.63 -1.30
CA TRP A 342 0.70 -0.88 -1.44
C TRP A 342 -0.08 0.40 -1.22
N LYS A 343 -1.24 0.48 -1.89
CA LYS A 343 -2.24 1.50 -1.61
C LYS A 343 -2.62 1.43 -0.14
N LEU A 344 -2.49 2.56 0.56
CA LEU A 344 -2.93 2.71 1.94
C LEU A 344 -4.45 2.91 1.97
N GLU A 345 -5.17 1.86 1.57
CA GLU A 345 -6.62 1.81 1.48
C GLU A 345 -7.17 0.55 2.15
N TYR A 346 -8.24 0.70 2.92
CA TYR A 346 -8.83 -0.37 3.72
C TYR A 346 -10.35 -0.33 3.68
N GLY A 347 -10.98 -1.49 3.81
CA GLY A 347 -12.44 -1.64 3.76
C GLY A 347 -12.96 -1.88 2.34
N VAL A 348 -14.24 -1.62 2.12
CA VAL A 348 -14.90 -1.87 0.83
C VAL A 348 -15.27 -0.57 0.12
N ALA A 349 -15.57 -0.61 -1.18
CA ALA A 349 -16.08 0.57 -1.87
C ALA A 349 -17.59 0.75 -1.62
N PRO A 350 -18.11 1.99 -1.63
CA PRO A 350 -19.55 2.23 -1.58
C PRO A 350 -20.31 1.49 -2.66
N TYR A 351 -21.46 0.90 -2.31
CA TYR A 351 -22.35 0.28 -3.29
C TYR A 351 -22.98 1.34 -4.18
N ALA A 352 -23.27 0.99 -5.43
CA ALA A 352 -23.90 1.91 -6.38
C ALA A 352 -25.30 2.40 -5.91
N ASN A 353 -25.98 1.62 -5.06
CA ASN A 353 -27.31 1.90 -4.53
C ASN A 353 -27.31 2.40 -3.08
N ALA A 354 -26.15 2.75 -2.50
CA ALA A 354 -26.07 3.20 -1.11
C ALA A 354 -26.98 4.43 -0.86
N SER A 355 -27.76 4.40 0.23
CA SER A 355 -28.74 5.45 0.52
C SER A 355 -28.08 6.83 0.83
N PHE A 356 -26.83 6.81 1.29
CA PHE A 356 -25.96 7.98 1.46
C PHE A 356 -24.48 7.55 1.47
N VAL A 357 -23.59 8.49 1.14
CA VAL A 357 -22.13 8.32 1.25
C VAL A 357 -21.54 9.57 1.89
N PHE A 358 -20.82 9.41 3.00
CA PHE A 358 -20.24 10.51 3.78
C PHE A 358 -18.73 10.34 3.93
N PRO A 359 -17.92 11.05 3.12
CA PRO A 359 -16.49 11.16 3.33
C PRO A 359 -16.21 12.16 4.47
N GLN A 360 -15.38 11.76 5.43
CA GLN A 360 -14.81 12.62 6.45
C GLN A 360 -13.30 12.55 6.37
N THR A 361 -12.66 13.71 6.19
CA THR A 361 -11.21 13.80 6.01
C THR A 361 -10.58 14.52 7.19
N ARG A 362 -9.44 14.03 7.64
CA ARG A 362 -8.55 14.70 8.58
C ARG A 362 -7.14 14.74 8.00
N PHE A 363 -6.48 15.88 8.18
CA PHE A 363 -5.11 16.07 7.74
C PHE A 363 -4.17 15.73 8.90
N SER A 364 -3.14 14.93 8.59
CA SER A 364 -2.10 14.58 9.54
C SER A 364 -0.79 14.32 8.79
N PHE A 365 0.22 13.89 9.51
CA PHE A 365 1.44 13.35 8.92
C PHE A 365 1.46 11.84 9.11
N VAL A 366 1.74 11.07 8.07
CA VAL A 366 2.06 9.66 8.23
C VAL A 366 3.52 9.55 8.68
N GLU A 367 3.73 8.85 9.80
CA GLU A 367 5.00 8.61 10.44
C GLU A 367 5.55 7.25 10.03
N GLY A 368 6.71 7.27 9.38
CA GLY A 368 7.54 6.11 9.05
C GLY A 368 8.99 6.58 8.88
N ASP A 369 9.66 6.14 7.83
CA ASP A 369 11.03 6.59 7.51
C ASP A 369 11.14 8.11 7.29
N ARG A 370 10.04 8.77 6.88
CA ARG A 370 9.90 10.24 6.82
C ARG A 370 8.48 10.64 7.23
N ARG A 371 8.27 11.92 7.58
CA ARG A 371 6.94 12.49 7.80
C ARG A 371 6.37 13.00 6.49
N ILE A 372 5.25 12.43 6.06
CA ILE A 372 4.59 12.79 4.81
C ILE A 372 3.23 13.40 5.15
N PRO A 373 2.90 14.62 4.69
CA PRO A 373 1.55 15.16 4.81
C PRO A 373 0.55 14.20 4.14
N ALA A 374 -0.55 13.91 4.82
CA ALA A 374 -1.54 12.97 4.33
C ALA A 374 -2.97 13.41 4.68
N ALA A 375 -3.89 13.12 3.78
CA ALA A 375 -5.32 13.19 4.06
C ALA A 375 -5.83 11.79 4.41
N ILE A 376 -6.36 11.63 5.63
CA ILE A 376 -6.96 10.39 6.11
C ILE A 376 -8.46 10.53 5.95
N THR A 377 -9.03 9.83 4.97
CA THR A 377 -10.44 9.93 4.61
C THR A 377 -11.17 8.65 4.99
N LEU A 378 -12.10 8.75 5.94
CA LEU A 378 -13.05 7.70 6.25
C LEU A 378 -14.35 7.97 5.49
N VAL A 379 -14.71 7.07 4.59
CA VAL A 379 -15.98 7.11 3.86
C VAL A 379 -16.94 6.15 4.56
N LEU A 380 -18.11 6.64 5.01
CA LEU A 380 -19.17 5.82 5.57
C LEU A 380 -20.40 5.78 4.66
N TRP A 381 -21.06 4.63 4.57
CA TRP A 381 -22.35 4.48 3.90
C TRP A 381 -23.21 3.39 4.55
N ASN A 382 -24.46 3.29 4.14
CA ASN A 382 -25.35 2.18 4.48
C ASN A 382 -25.78 1.43 3.22
N ASP A 383 -26.45 0.29 3.43
CA ASP A 383 -27.07 -0.48 2.34
C ASP A 383 -28.13 0.33 1.55
#